data_AF-A0A3P6AVG3-F1
#
_entry.id   AF-A0A3P6AVG3-F1
#
_cell.length_a   1.000
_cell.length_b   1.000
_cell.length_c   1.000
_cell.angle_alpha   90.00
_cell.angle_beta   90.00
_cell.angle_gamma   90.00
#
_symmetry.space_group_name_H-M   'P 1'
#
loop_
_entity.id
_entity.type
_entity.pdbx_description
1 polymer ?
#
loop_
_entity_poly.entity_id
_entity_poly.type
_entity_poly.pdbx_seq_one_letter_code
_entity_poly.pdbx_strand_id
1 'polypeptide(L)' 'MDKHLRTKQTKTSPIVASSASQEVSSIEWEALNMNQEEEDLVCRMHKLVGDRWELIAGRIPGRTAQEIERFWVMKNN' A
#
# COMPACT_ATOMS: atom_id res chain seq x y z
N MET A 1 36.72 -1.14 35.03
CA MET A 1 36.46 -0.80 33.60
C MET A 1 35.51 -1.86 33.08
N ASP A 2 34.24 -1.65 33.38
CA ASP A 2 33.28 -2.72 33.62
C ASP A 2 32.41 -2.85 32.38
N LYS A 3 32.50 -4.03 31.77
CA LYS A 3 31.80 -4.42 30.55
C LYS A 3 30.30 -4.45 30.88
N HIS A 4 29.55 -3.47 30.39
CA HIS A 4 28.10 -3.46 30.58
C HIS A 4 27.42 -4.36 29.53
N LEU A 5 27.07 -5.57 29.94
CA LEU A 5 25.99 -6.33 29.32
C LEU A 5 24.66 -5.67 29.70
N ARG A 6 23.84 -5.33 28.70
CA ARG A 6 22.40 -5.15 28.90
C ARG A 6 21.62 -5.83 27.77
N THR A 7 21.25 -7.08 28.01
CA THR A 7 20.14 -7.75 27.35
C THR A 7 18.82 -7.19 27.86
N LYS A 8 17.93 -6.73 26.97
CA LYS A 8 16.46 -6.87 27.12
C LYS A 8 15.83 -6.98 25.73
N GLN A 9 15.20 -8.12 25.48
CA GLN A 9 14.30 -8.40 24.36
C GLN A 9 12.89 -7.92 24.73
N THR A 10 12.12 -7.41 23.77
CA THR A 10 10.64 -7.50 23.72
C THR A 10 10.13 -7.36 22.28
N LYS A 11 10.07 -8.51 21.60
CA LYS A 11 8.94 -9.04 20.83
C LYS A 11 8.10 -8.07 19.96
N THR A 12 8.52 -7.91 18.72
CA THR A 12 7.60 -7.81 17.56
C THR A 12 8.20 -8.66 16.44
N SER A 13 7.49 -9.71 16.05
CA SER A 13 7.95 -10.63 14.99
C SER A 13 8.07 -9.88 13.65
N PRO A 14 9.20 -9.96 12.96
CA PRO A 14 9.31 -9.53 11.58
C PRO A 14 8.92 -10.70 10.67
N ILE A 15 7.94 -10.52 9.80
CA ILE A 15 7.75 -11.39 8.63
C ILE A 15 7.67 -10.49 7.40
N VAL A 16 8.83 -10.00 6.99
CA VAL A 16 9.56 -10.35 5.76
C VAL A 16 10.62 -9.28 5.51
N ALA A 17 11.84 -9.73 5.23
CA ALA A 17 12.99 -8.88 5.02
C ALA A 17 12.93 -8.16 3.68
N SER A 18 13.22 -6.85 3.69
CA SER A 18 14.21 -6.26 2.79
C SER A 18 14.67 -4.91 3.33
N SER A 19 15.98 -4.74 3.29
CA SER A 19 16.75 -3.61 3.78
C SER A 19 16.76 -2.47 2.76
N ALA A 20 16.32 -1.28 3.16
CA ALA A 20 16.83 -0.01 2.66
C ALA A 20 16.38 1.11 3.61
N SER A 21 17.33 1.68 4.34
CA SER A 21 17.13 2.94 5.06
C SER A 21 16.92 4.05 4.05
N GLN A 22 15.70 4.55 3.89
CA GLN A 22 15.43 5.82 3.23
C GLN A 22 14.30 6.54 3.96
N GLU A 23 14.65 7.71 4.49
CA GLU A 23 13.74 8.68 5.08
C GLU A 23 12.73 9.08 3.99
N VAL A 24 11.49 8.63 4.10
CA VAL A 24 10.43 9.09 3.17
C VAL A 24 9.89 10.40 3.74
N SER A 25 10.25 11.48 3.05
CA SER A 25 9.81 12.85 3.30
C SER A 25 8.28 12.95 3.38
N SER A 26 7.74 13.08 4.60
CA SER A 26 6.49 13.75 5.04
C SER A 26 5.24 13.79 4.15
N ILE A 27 5.04 12.85 3.23
CA ILE A 27 3.71 12.63 2.67
C ILE A 27 3.48 11.12 2.56
N GLU A 28 3.28 10.53 3.74
CA GLU A 28 2.37 9.39 3.84
C GLU A 28 1.00 9.91 3.40
N TRP A 29 0.79 9.98 2.09
CA TRP A 29 -0.56 9.97 1.56
C TRP A 29 -1.17 8.71 2.14
N GLU A 30 -2.08 8.87 3.10
CA GLU A 30 -2.65 7.77 3.86
C GLU A 30 -2.98 6.65 2.88
N ALA A 31 -2.19 5.58 2.98
CA ALA A 31 -2.15 4.54 1.97
C ALA A 31 -3.59 4.07 1.79
N LEU A 32 -4.12 4.23 0.58
CA LEU A 32 -5.43 3.72 0.24
C LEU A 32 -5.35 2.20 0.37
N ASN A 33 -5.77 1.70 1.53
CA ASN A 33 -5.75 0.30 1.86
C ASN A 33 -6.85 -0.39 1.05
N MET A 34 -6.52 -0.77 -0.20
CA MET A 34 -7.35 -1.65 -1.01
C MET A 34 -7.13 -3.10 -0.61
N ASN A 35 -8.22 -3.86 -0.52
CA ASN A 35 -8.14 -5.30 -0.33
C ASN A 35 -7.64 -5.97 -1.62
N GLN A 36 -7.09 -7.18 -1.50
CA GLN A 36 -6.55 -7.91 -2.64
C GLN A 36 -7.60 -8.13 -3.75
N GLU A 37 -8.86 -8.32 -3.38
CA GLU A 37 -9.99 -8.47 -4.31
C GLU A 37 -10.28 -7.18 -5.08
N GLU A 38 -10.20 -6.04 -4.39
CA GLU A 38 -10.39 -4.72 -5.00
C GLU A 38 -9.24 -4.42 -5.95
N GLU A 39 -7.99 -4.66 -5.53
CA GLU A 39 -6.80 -4.50 -6.37
C GLU A 39 -6.86 -5.38 -7.63
N ASP A 40 -7.22 -6.66 -7.50
CA ASP A 40 -7.36 -7.56 -8.65
C ASP A 40 -8.50 -7.10 -9.58
N LEU A 41 -9.60 -6.59 -9.03
CA LEU A 41 -10.69 -6.03 -9.81
C LEU A 41 -10.25 -4.76 -10.56
N VAL A 42 -9.54 -3.84 -9.90
CA VAL A 42 -8.97 -2.65 -10.54
C VAL A 42 -8.00 -3.04 -11.65
N CYS A 43 -7.09 -3.98 -11.40
CA CYS A 43 -6.11 -4.44 -12.39
C CYS A 43 -6.78 -5.09 -13.60
N ARG A 44 -7.78 -5.96 -13.40
CA ARG A 44 -8.52 -6.58 -14.51
C ARG A 44 -9.34 -5.56 -15.29
N MET A 45 -10.01 -4.65 -14.60
CA MET A 45 -10.84 -3.65 -15.26
C MET A 45 -9.99 -2.62 -16.00
N HIS A 46 -8.87 -2.16 -15.43
CA HIS A 46 -7.95 -1.26 -16.12
C HIS A 46 -7.40 -1.88 -17.42
N LYS A 47 -7.06 -3.17 -17.41
CA LYS A 47 -6.68 -3.90 -18.63
C LYS A 47 -7.78 -3.95 -19.70
N LEU A 48 -9.05 -3.94 -19.29
CA LEU A 48 -10.21 -4.03 -20.20
C LEU A 48 -10.70 -2.67 -20.68
N VAL A 49 -10.75 -1.68 -19.78
CA VAL A 49 -11.40 -0.38 -20.02
C VAL A 49 -10.43 0.80 -19.97
N GLY A 50 -9.18 0.61 -19.55
CA GLY A 50 -8.19 1.68 -19.35
C GLY A 50 -8.51 2.53 -18.12
N ASP A 51 -8.19 3.82 -18.20
CA ASP A 51 -8.33 4.82 -17.13
C ASP A 51 -9.79 5.26 -16.88
N ARG A 52 -10.77 4.40 -17.21
CA ARG A 52 -12.20 4.66 -16.99
C ARG A 52 -12.59 4.39 -15.54
N TRP A 53 -12.01 5.14 -14.61
CA TRP A 53 -12.13 4.92 -13.16
C TRP A 53 -13.57 4.92 -12.65
N GLU A 54 -14.46 5.76 -13.20
CA GLU A 54 -15.89 5.75 -12.83
C GLU A 54 -16.57 4.41 -13.10
N LEU A 55 -16.19 3.75 -14.20
CA LEU A 55 -16.72 2.44 -14.56
C LEU A 55 -16.19 1.35 -13.62
N ILE A 56 -14.91 1.46 -13.23
CA ILE A 56 -14.27 0.53 -12.29
C ILE A 56 -14.86 0.71 -10.89
N ALA A 57 -15.03 1.95 -10.42
CA ALA A 57 -15.63 2.29 -9.13
C ALA A 57 -17.08 1.80 -9.03
N GLY A 58 -17.85 1.87 -10.11
CA GLY A 58 -19.19 1.29 -10.17
C GLY A 58 -19.24 -0.23 -9.90
N ARG A 59 -18.10 -0.93 -9.95
CA ARG A 59 -17.98 -2.36 -9.61
C ARG A 59 -17.43 -2.63 -8.22
N ILE A 60 -16.87 -1.62 -7.55
CA ILE A 60 -16.28 -1.76 -6.21
C ILE A 60 -17.14 -0.97 -5.22
N PRO A 61 -18.09 -1.63 -4.54
CA PRO A 61 -18.97 -0.95 -3.61
C PRO A 61 -18.16 -0.30 -2.48
N GLY A 62 -18.43 0.97 -2.20
CA GLY A 62 -17.71 1.72 -1.17
C GLY A 62 -16.37 2.33 -1.62
N ARG A 63 -16.02 2.22 -2.91
CA ARG A 63 -14.88 2.95 -3.49
C ARG A 63 -15.34 3.97 -4.51
N THR A 64 -14.65 5.09 -4.53
CA THR A 64 -14.84 6.16 -5.50
C THR A 64 -13.79 6.07 -6.62
N ALA A 65 -14.12 6.63 -7.78
CA ALA A 65 -13.20 6.69 -8.92
C ALA A 65 -11.86 7.36 -8.56
N GLN A 66 -11.91 8.43 -7.76
CA GLN A 66 -10.72 9.16 -7.31
C GLN A 66 -9.81 8.31 -6.41
N GLU A 67 -10.37 7.47 -5.56
CA GLU A 67 -9.57 6.56 -4.74
C GLU A 67 -8.87 5.52 -5.60
N ILE A 68 -9.57 4.95 -6.58
CA ILE A 68 -9.00 3.95 -7.49
C ILE A 68 -7.87 4.57 -8.34
N GLU A 69 -8.09 5.78 -8.86
CA GLU A 69 -7.07 6.52 -9.60
C GLU A 69 -5.82 6.78 -8.74
N ARG A 70 -6.00 7.26 -7.51
CA ARG A 70 -4.88 7.48 -6.57
C ARG A 70 -4.14 6.19 -6.24
N PHE A 71 -4.86 5.10 -5.99
CA PHE A 71 -4.27 3.78 -5.77
C PHE A 71 -3.41 3.36 -6.96
N TRP A 72 -3.91 3.52 -8.20
CA TRP A 72 -3.17 3.16 -9.41
C TRP A 72 -1.92 4.02 -9.63
N VAL A 73 -2.03 5.34 -9.48
CA VAL A 73 -0.89 6.27 -9.60
C VAL A 73 0.18 5.97 -8.55
N MET A 74 -0.23 5.68 -7.31
CA MET A 74 0.68 5.30 -6.23
C MET A 74 1.32 3.92 -6.46
N LYS A 75 0.60 2.96 -7.04
CA LYS A 75 1.12 1.62 -7.34
C LYS A 75 2.18 1.64 -8.45
N ASN A 76 2.02 2.53 -9.43
CA ASN A 76 2.87 2.61 -10.61
C ASN A 76 4.02 3.63 -10.48
N ASN A 77 4.18 4.29 -9.33
CA ASN A 77 5.26 5.25 -9.05
C ASN A 77 6.20 4.73 -7.96
#